data_AF-A0A967KBF9-F1
#
_entry.id   AF-A0A967KBF9-F1
#
_cell.length_a   1.000
_cell.length_b   1.000
_cell.length_c   1.000
_cell.angle_alpha   90.00
_cell.angle_beta   90.00
_cell.angle_gamma   90.00
#
_symmetry.space_group_name_H-M   'P 1'
#
loop_
_entity.id
_entity.type
_entity.pdbx_description
1 polymer ?
#
loop_
_entity_poly.entity_id
_entity_poly.type
_entity_poly.pdbx_seq_one_letter_code
_entity_poly.pdbx_strand_id
1 'polypeptide(L)' 'MVRAVQKCADFAFPEASLQERHLNVLTFMNKYGPEFIDRISENLNLDAYDHQVLCLEDIGY' A
#
# COMPACT_ATOMS: atom_id res chain seq x y z
N MET A 1 1.91 8.33 -20.60
CA MET A 1 2.41 8.97 -19.37
C MET A 1 1.29 9.45 -18.46
N VAL A 2 0.41 10.38 -18.87
CA VAL A 2 -0.65 10.94 -18.00
C VAL A 2 -1.51 9.89 -17.30
N ARG A 3 -1.94 8.83 -18.01
CA ARG A 3 -2.74 7.74 -17.42
C ARG A 3 -1.99 6.90 -16.38
N ALA A 4 -0.68 6.72 -16.53
CA ALA A 4 0.12 5.95 -15.59
C ALA A 4 0.32 6.74 -14.29
N VAL A 5 0.60 8.04 -14.43
CA VAL A 5 0.70 8.98 -13.30
C VAL A 5 -0.63 9.06 -12.55
N GLN A 6 -1.75 9.17 -13.28
CA GLN A 6 -3.08 9.16 -12.66
C GLN A 6 -3.34 7.87 -11.88
N LYS A 7 -3.03 6.70 -12.47
CA LYS A 7 -3.14 5.43 -11.75
C LYS A 7 -2.31 5.39 -10.47
N CYS A 8 -1.07 5.87 -10.51
CA CYS A 8 -0.23 5.93 -9.30
C CYS A 8 -0.85 6.86 -8.24
N ALA A 9 -1.36 8.02 -8.66
CA ALA A 9 -2.04 8.95 -7.77
C ALA A 9 -3.31 8.34 -7.16
N ASP A 10 -4.13 7.64 -7.94
CA ASP A 10 -5.35 6.99 -7.46
C ASP A 10 -5.06 5.86 -6.45
N PHE A 11 -3.89 5.23 -6.52
CA PHE A 11 -3.49 4.19 -5.57
C PHE A 11 -2.83 4.74 -4.30
N ALA A 12 -2.05 5.82 -4.40
CA ALA A 12 -1.33 6.40 -3.27
C ALA A 12 -2.15 7.47 -2.52
N PHE A 13 -3.01 8.19 -3.23
CA PHE A 13 -3.77 9.33 -2.72
C PHE A 13 -5.11 9.49 -3.45
N PRO A 14 -6.00 8.48 -3.37
CA PRO A 14 -7.31 8.48 -4.01
C PRO A 14 -8.11 9.72 -3.58
N GLU A 15 -8.73 10.39 -4.56
CA GLU A 15 -9.60 11.57 -4.33
C GLU A 15 -8.96 12.69 -3.49
N ALA A 16 -7.64 12.81 -3.56
CA ALA A 16 -6.86 13.73 -2.74
C ALA A 16 -7.02 13.50 -1.22
N SER A 17 -7.14 12.23 -0.84
CA SER A 17 -7.39 11.75 0.53
C SER A 17 -6.48 10.56 0.85
N LEU A 18 -6.25 10.30 2.15
CA LEU A 18 -5.37 9.22 2.60
C LEU A 18 -5.85 7.88 2.03
N GLN A 19 -4.92 7.11 1.47
CA GLN A 19 -5.18 5.80 0.87
C GLN A 19 -6.02 4.88 1.75
N GLU A 20 -5.71 4.81 3.05
CA GLU A 20 -6.41 3.97 4.04
C GLU A 20 -7.92 4.27 4.17
N ARG A 21 -8.36 5.47 3.76
CA ARG A 21 -9.77 5.88 3.81
C ARG A 21 -10.60 5.38 2.63
N HIS A 22 -9.94 4.94 1.56
CA HIS A 22 -10.60 4.51 0.32
C HIS A 22 -10.24 3.07 -0.07
N LEU A 23 -9.00 2.63 0.18
CA LEU A 23 -8.55 1.29 -0.16
C LEU A 23 -8.56 0.39 1.06
N ASN A 24 -9.22 -0.76 0.91
CA ASN A 24 -9.26 -1.79 1.94
C ASN A 24 -8.13 -2.79 1.70
N VAL A 25 -7.64 -3.40 2.79
CA VAL A 25 -6.61 -4.45 2.74
C VAL A 25 -6.98 -5.60 1.81
N LEU A 26 -8.27 -5.93 1.68
CA LEU A 26 -8.80 -6.94 0.75
C LEU A 26 -8.42 -6.68 -0.71
N THR A 27 -8.31 -5.42 -1.15
CA THR A 27 -7.87 -5.06 -2.50
C THR A 27 -6.46 -5.57 -2.78
N PHE A 28 -5.59 -5.49 -1.77
CA PHE A 28 -4.20 -5.92 -1.88
C PHE A 28 -4.06 -7.43 -1.67
N MET A 29 -4.80 -8.02 -0.73
CA MET A 29 -4.83 -9.48 -0.53
C MET A 29 -5.32 -10.22 -1.79
N ASN A 30 -6.33 -9.69 -2.48
CA ASN A 30 -6.79 -10.27 -3.75
C ASN A 30 -5.72 -10.25 -4.85
N LYS A 31 -4.76 -9.31 -4.79
CA LYS A 31 -3.71 -9.14 -5.80
C LYS A 31 -2.43 -9.90 -5.45
N TYR A 32 -2.04 -9.91 -4.18
CA TYR A 32 -0.75 -10.42 -3.71
C TYR A 32 -0.86 -11.71 -2.87
N GLY A 33 -2.08 -12.18 -2.61
CA GLY A 33 -2.34 -13.35 -1.79
C GLY A 33 -2.51 -13.04 -0.30
N PRO A 34 -2.97 -14.02 0.50
CA PRO A 34 -3.16 -13.84 1.93
C PRO A 34 -1.85 -13.59 2.70
N GLU A 35 -0.71 -14.11 2.24
CA GLU A 35 0.62 -13.94 2.84
C GLU A 35 1.09 -12.47 2.84
N PHE A 36 0.43 -11.62 2.05
CA PHE A 36 0.69 -10.19 2.00
C PHE A 36 0.50 -9.52 3.36
N ILE A 37 -0.45 -9.99 4.18
CA ILE A 37 -0.70 -9.44 5.52
C ILE A 37 0.49 -9.70 6.44
N ASP A 38 1.00 -10.94 6.43
CA ASP A 38 2.11 -11.35 7.28
C ASP A 38 3.36 -10.50 6.94
N ARG A 39 3.63 -10.32 5.65
CA ARG A 39 4.74 -9.48 5.17
C ARG A 39 4.59 -8.01 5.56
N ILE A 40 3.38 -7.44 5.52
CA ILE A 40 3.15 -6.08 6.05
C ILE A 40 3.48 -6.05 7.54
N SER A 41 2.95 -6.99 8.32
CA SER A 41 3.11 -6.99 9.77
C SER A 41 4.57 -7.15 10.21
N GLU A 42 5.38 -7.88 9.44
CA GLU A 42 6.81 -8.08 9.70
C GLU A 42 7.67 -6.84 9.38
N ASN A 43 7.23 -6.03 8.42
CA ASN A 43 8.01 -4.88 7.91
C ASN A 43 7.51 -3.52 8.39
N LEU A 44 6.34 -3.47 9.01
CA LEU A 44 5.79 -2.25 9.58
C LEU A 44 6.35 -2.01 10.98
N ASN A 45 6.91 -0.82 11.22
CA ASN A 45 7.36 -0.41 12.55
C ASN A 45 6.27 0.38 13.28
N LEU A 46 5.53 -0.27 14.17
CA LEU A 46 4.43 0.37 14.91
C LEU A 46 4.89 1.46 15.90
N ASP A 47 6.17 1.45 16.30
CA ASP A 47 6.74 2.43 17.21
C ASP A 47 7.28 3.69 16.48
N ALA A 48 7.23 3.69 15.14
CA ALA A 48 7.56 4.85 14.33
C ALA A 48 6.29 5.66 14.02
N TYR A 49 6.26 6.91 14.49
CA TYR A 49 5.13 7.83 14.29
C TYR A 49 5.18 8.60 12.95
N ASP A 50 6.25 8.39 12.16
CA ASP A 50 6.42 8.98 10.84
C ASP A 50 5.71 8.17 9.75
N HIS A 51 5.47 8.80 8.60
CA HIS A 51 4.90 8.12 7.44
C HIS A 51 5.86 7.04 6.92
N GLN A 52 5.37 5.80 6.87
CA GLN A 52 6.13 4.65 6.40
C GLN A 52 5.66 4.24 5.00
N VAL A 53 6.62 4.07 4.10
CA VAL A 53 6.38 3.60 2.73
C VAL A 53 6.98 2.19 2.61
N LEU A 54 6.11 1.21 2.34
CA LEU A 54 6.53 -0.17 2.08
C LEU A 54 6.64 -0.40 0.57
N CYS A 55 7.84 -0.67 0.08
CA CYS A 55 8.07 -1.07 -1.30
C CYS A 55 7.90 -2.58 -1.45
N LEU A 56 7.19 -3.01 -2.50
CA LEU A 56 6.88 -4.43 -2.75
C LEU A 56 8.14 -5.29 -2.92
N GLU A 57 9.15 -4.75 -3.59
CA GLU A 57 10.44 -5.42 -3.83
C GLU A 57 11.15 -5.75 -2.50
N ASP A 58 11.05 -4.84 -1.52
CA ASP A 58 11.69 -4.99 -0.21
C ASP A 58 10.96 -6.01 0.68
N ILE A 59 9.66 -6.19 0.46
CA ILE A 59 8.83 -7.16 1.20
C ILE A 59 8.57 -8.45 0.42
N GLY A 60 9.24 -8.66 -0.72
CA GLY A 60 9.28 -9.92 -1.47
C GLY A 60 8.17 -10.14 -2.51
N TYR A 61 7.79 -9.08 -3.25
CA TYR A 61 6.85 -9.11 -4.38
C TYR A 61 7.37 -8.37 -5.62
#